data_AF-A0A835LR05-F1
#
_entry.id   AF-A0A835LR05-F1
#
_cell.length_a   1.000
_cell.length_b   1.000
_cell.length_c   1.000
_cell.angle_alpha   90.00
_cell.angle_beta   90.00
_cell.angle_gamma   90.00
#
_symmetry.space_group_name_H-M   'P 1'
#
loop_
_entity.id
_entity.type
_entity.pdbx_description
1 polymer ?
#
loop_
_entity_poly.entity_id
_entity_poly.type
_entity_poly.pdbx_seq_one_letter_code
_entity_poly.pdbx_strand_id
1 'polypeptide(L)'
;MRQVSEGVHHVPGIVEAKVENIKEVWDVLQAGSNARVVGSNNVNEHSSQSHWYFGAAKKLPGVRELFEKPPELRKRRSRYDIFKRIDMSYYGYRDDEDGILGKLEGPAEAEMRAAAVKEWQRMEIIKLEAKRAVKSGEVANAANILFEEEEDVVEEERKAKEEENQKEQELACKDG
;
A
#
# COMPACT_ATOMS: atom_id res chain seq x y z
N MET A 1 -19.92 -5.17 25.77
CA MET A 1 -21.31 -4.72 25.99
C MET A 1 -21.32 -3.19 26.02
N ARG A 2 -21.39 -2.50 24.87
CA ARG A 2 -21.65 -1.05 24.85
C ARG A 2 -23.16 -0.90 24.95
N GLN A 3 -23.64 -0.25 26.01
CA GLN A 3 -25.06 0.12 26.08
C GLN A 3 -25.36 1.03 24.88
N VAL A 4 -26.18 0.54 23.97
CA VAL A 4 -26.82 1.37 22.95
C VAL A 4 -27.82 2.22 23.74
N SER A 5 -27.60 3.53 23.80
CA SER A 5 -28.51 4.45 24.47
C SER A 5 -29.74 4.67 23.59
N GLU A 6 -30.55 3.64 23.40
CA GLU A 6 -31.96 3.78 23.00
C GLU A 6 -32.73 4.28 24.23
N GLY A 7 -32.41 5.49 24.65
CA GLY A 7 -32.87 6.05 25.91
C GLY A 7 -33.65 7.32 25.66
N VAL A 8 -34.95 7.20 25.36
CA VAL A 8 -35.87 8.27 25.73
C VAL A 8 -35.86 8.28 27.25
N HIS A 9 -35.07 9.19 27.84
CA HIS A 9 -35.04 9.39 29.29
C HIS A 9 -36.36 10.07 29.72
N HIS A 10 -37.43 9.30 29.77
CA HIS A 10 -38.70 9.72 30.36
C HIS A 10 -38.50 9.76 31.87
N VAL A 11 -38.66 10.95 32.45
CA VAL A 11 -38.63 11.13 33.91
C VAL A 11 -40.07 10.95 34.40
N PRO A 12 -40.38 9.88 35.16
CA PRO A 12 -41.73 9.65 35.65
C PRO A 12 -42.23 10.81 36.52
N GLY A 13 -43.48 11.23 36.32
CA GLY A 13 -44.11 12.29 37.11
C GLY A 13 -43.92 13.72 36.58
N ILE A 14 -43.16 13.92 35.49
CA ILE A 14 -43.14 15.20 34.77
C ILE A 14 -44.43 15.35 33.97
N VAL A 15 -45.13 16.47 34.18
CA VAL A 15 -46.34 16.84 33.43
C VAL A 15 -45.93 17.42 32.08
N GLU A 16 -46.46 16.85 31.00
CA GLU A 16 -46.28 17.36 29.63
C GLU A 16 -47.40 18.36 29.29
N ALA A 17 -47.05 19.64 29.11
CA ALA A 17 -47.98 20.64 28.62
C ALA A 17 -48.06 20.57 27.08
N LYS A 18 -49.27 20.41 26.54
CA LYS A 18 -49.51 20.57 25.11
C LYS A 18 -49.62 22.06 24.80
N VAL A 19 -48.88 22.50 23.80
CA VAL A 19 -48.81 23.90 23.39
C VAL A 19 -48.97 23.97 21.88
N GLU A 20 -49.83 24.86 21.40
CA GLU A 20 -50.13 25.02 19.98
C GLU A 20 -49.52 26.30 19.40
N ASN A 21 -49.22 27.30 20.24
CA ASN A 21 -48.74 28.61 19.81
C ASN A 21 -47.49 29.08 20.58
N ILE A 22 -46.66 29.91 19.94
CA ILE A 22 -45.43 30.46 20.54
C ILE A 22 -45.71 31.32 21.78
N LYS A 23 -46.88 31.98 21.83
CA LYS A 23 -47.29 32.76 23.01
C LYS A 23 -47.47 31.86 24.23
N GLU A 24 -48.16 30.74 24.06
CA GLU A 24 -48.34 29.72 25.09
C GLU A 24 -47.00 29.09 25.50
N VAL A 25 -46.06 28.90 24.55
CA VAL A 25 -44.70 28.44 24.88
C VAL A 25 -44.01 29.43 25.82
N TRP A 26 -44.13 30.73 25.51
CA TRP A 26 -43.53 31.79 26.32
C TRP A 26 -44.17 31.86 27.70
N ASP A 27 -45.49 31.70 27.80
CA ASP A 27 -46.21 31.66 29.08
C ASP A 27 -45.77 30.48 29.96
N VAL A 28 -45.64 29.28 29.38
CA VAL A 28 -45.14 28.08 30.09
C VAL A 28 -43.69 28.28 30.54
N LEU A 29 -42.85 28.86 29.69
CA LEU A 29 -41.46 29.12 30.02
C LEU A 29 -41.34 30.16 31.15
N GLN A 30 -42.13 31.22 31.10
CA GLN A 30 -42.16 32.26 32.12
C GLN A 30 -42.67 31.72 33.46
N ALA A 31 -43.76 30.94 33.44
CA ALA A 31 -44.27 30.25 34.63
C ALA A 31 -43.22 29.30 35.22
N GLY A 32 -42.55 28.51 34.38
CA GLY A 32 -41.47 27.61 34.80
C GLY A 32 -40.22 28.34 35.32
N SER A 33 -39.92 29.54 34.82
CA SER A 33 -38.83 30.39 35.33
C SER A 33 -39.15 30.93 36.72
N ASN A 34 -40.39 31.37 36.93
CA ASN A 34 -40.86 31.90 38.21
C ASN A 34 -41.00 30.81 39.28
N ALA A 35 -41.24 29.55 38.89
CA ALA A 35 -41.33 28.41 39.81
C ALA A 35 -39.97 27.91 40.32
N ARG A 36 -38.85 28.48 39.85
CA ARG A 36 -37.51 28.08 40.28
C ARG A 36 -37.20 28.58 41.68
N VAL A 37 -36.48 27.75 42.43
CA VAL A 37 -35.78 28.19 43.64
C VAL A 37 -34.60 29.07 43.23
N VAL A 38 -34.71 30.36 43.54
CA VAL A 38 -33.56 31.29 43.51
C VAL A 38 -32.92 31.20 44.89
N GLY A 39 -31.68 30.71 44.96
CA GLY A 39 -30.92 30.69 46.20
C GLY A 39 -30.49 32.12 46.56
N SER A 40 -30.80 32.58 47.77
CA SER A 40 -30.23 33.82 48.30
C SER A 40 -28.80 33.56 48.76
N ASN A 41 -27.85 33.76 47.85
CA ASN A 41 -26.43 33.69 48.15
C ASN A 41 -25.91 35.12 48.15
N ASN A 42 -25.09 35.48 49.14
CA ASN A 42 -24.50 36.82 49.35
C ASN A 42 -23.64 37.38 48.20
N VAL A 43 -23.56 36.66 47.08
CA VAL A 43 -22.72 36.96 45.92
C VAL A 43 -23.56 37.08 44.62
N ASN A 44 -24.80 36.59 44.59
CA ASN A 44 -25.60 36.65 43.37
C ASN A 44 -27.11 36.61 43.67
N GLU A 45 -27.76 37.75 43.51
CA GLU A 45 -29.19 37.95 43.75
C GLU A 45 -30.08 37.39 42.61
N HIS A 46 -29.48 37.09 41.44
CA HIS A 46 -30.21 36.77 40.21
C HIS A 46 -29.93 35.37 39.64
N SER A 47 -28.95 34.63 40.16
CA SER A 47 -28.64 33.28 39.65
C SER A 47 -29.31 32.19 40.46
N SER A 48 -30.25 31.49 39.83
CA SER A 48 -30.67 30.18 40.30
C SER A 48 -29.64 29.16 39.82
N GLN A 49 -28.99 28.43 40.74
CA GLN A 49 -28.04 27.37 40.43
C GLN A 49 -28.72 26.11 39.81
N SER A 50 -29.87 26.28 39.17
CA SER A 50 -30.73 25.25 38.62
C SER A 50 -30.68 25.21 37.08
N HIS A 51 -30.77 24.02 36.52
CA HIS A 51 -30.68 23.79 35.08
C HIS A 51 -32.07 23.56 34.47
N TRP A 52 -32.30 24.06 33.25
CA TRP A 52 -33.50 23.70 32.47
C TRP A 52 -33.22 22.45 31.63
N TYR A 53 -34.23 21.58 31.55
CA TYR A 53 -34.19 20.40 30.69
C TYR A 53 -35.37 20.41 29.71
N PHE A 54 -35.08 20.63 28.42
CA PHE A 54 -36.07 20.63 27.35
C PHE A 54 -36.09 19.28 26.63
N GLY A 55 -36.50 18.22 27.33
CA GLY A 55 -36.44 16.84 26.83
C GLY A 55 -37.30 16.61 25.58
N ALA A 56 -38.56 17.04 25.60
CA ALA A 56 -39.48 16.86 24.49
C ALA A 56 -39.11 17.71 23.25
N ALA A 57 -38.58 18.91 23.47
CA ALA A 57 -38.20 19.83 22.39
C ALA A 57 -37.13 19.25 21.45
N LYS A 58 -36.25 18.36 21.96
CA LYS A 58 -35.23 17.67 21.15
C LYS A 58 -35.82 16.75 20.06
N LYS A 59 -37.08 16.35 20.20
CA LYS A 59 -37.77 15.45 19.25
C LYS A 59 -38.56 16.22 18.18
N LEU A 60 -38.62 17.55 18.26
CA LEU A 60 -39.35 18.34 17.28
C LEU A 60 -38.65 18.28 15.90
N PRO A 61 -39.43 18.24 14.80
CA PRO A 61 -38.86 18.36 13.46
C PRO A 61 -38.05 19.66 13.34
N GLY A 62 -36.92 19.64 12.62
CA GLY A 62 -35.96 20.75 12.56
C GLY A 62 -34.99 20.80 13.75
N VAL A 63 -35.47 20.78 15.00
CA VAL A 63 -34.57 20.74 16.18
C VAL A 63 -33.82 19.42 16.24
N ARG A 64 -34.51 18.30 15.99
CA ARG A 64 -33.92 16.96 16.00
C ARG A 64 -32.77 16.82 15.00
N GLU A 65 -32.91 17.40 13.81
CA GLU A 65 -31.91 17.34 12.73
C GLU A 65 -30.60 18.06 13.10
N LEU A 66 -30.66 19.10 13.94
CA LEU A 66 -29.47 19.80 14.43
C LEU A 66 -28.62 18.93 15.39
N PHE A 67 -29.26 17.97 16.07
CA PHE A 67 -28.61 17.08 17.05
C PHE A 67 -28.40 15.66 16.53
N GLU A 68 -29.04 15.28 15.43
CA GLU A 68 -28.80 14.01 14.74
C GLU A 68 -27.39 14.04 14.15
N LYS A 69 -26.54 13.14 14.65
CA LYS A 69 -25.17 13.01 14.16
C LYS A 69 -25.22 12.75 12.65
N PRO A 70 -24.49 13.51 11.81
CA PRO A 70 -24.46 13.25 10.38
C PRO A 70 -24.09 11.78 10.16
N PRO A 71 -24.74 11.09 9.21
CA PRO A 71 -24.58 9.66 9.02
C PRO A 71 -23.08 9.34 8.91
N GLU A 72 -22.61 8.41 9.74
CA GLU A 72 -21.19 8.06 9.74
C GLU A 72 -20.81 7.57 8.34
N LEU A 73 -20.01 8.35 7.62
CA LEU A 73 -19.50 7.97 6.31
C LEU A 73 -18.81 6.61 6.45
N ARG A 74 -19.13 5.68 5.54
CA ARG A 74 -18.43 4.39 5.47
C ARG A 74 -16.93 4.67 5.40
N LYS A 75 -16.18 4.17 6.37
CA LYS A 75 -14.72 4.28 6.37
C LYS A 75 -14.20 3.60 5.11
N ARG A 76 -13.48 4.35 4.27
CA ARG A 76 -12.73 3.76 3.14
C ARG A 76 -11.65 2.85 3.71
N ARG A 77 -11.24 1.83 2.94
CA ARG A 77 -10.10 0.99 3.32
C ARG A 77 -8.89 1.89 3.59
N SER A 78 -8.28 1.73 4.75
CA SER A 78 -7.02 2.41 5.07
C SER A 78 -5.90 1.83 4.22
N ARG A 79 -4.82 2.59 4.00
CA ARG A 79 -3.57 2.05 3.43
C ARG A 79 -3.13 0.79 4.17
N TYR A 80 -3.29 0.75 5.49
CA TYR A 80 -2.98 -0.42 6.31
C TYR A 80 -3.84 -1.66 5.97
N ASP A 81 -5.12 -1.47 5.65
CA ASP A 81 -6.03 -2.57 5.26
C ASP A 81 -5.74 -3.10 3.85
N ILE A 82 -5.07 -2.29 3.03
CA ILE A 82 -4.55 -2.67 1.73
C ILE A 82 -3.25 -3.45 1.94
N PHE A 83 -2.29 -2.89 2.68
CA PHE A 83 -1.00 -3.53 2.98
C PHE A 83 -1.14 -4.89 3.68
N LYS A 84 -2.11 -5.02 4.60
CA LYS A 84 -2.42 -6.31 5.26
C LYS A 84 -2.87 -7.42 4.32
N ARG A 85 -3.34 -7.07 3.13
CA ARG A 85 -3.89 -7.99 2.13
C ARG A 85 -2.93 -8.24 0.97
N ILE A 86 -1.74 -7.63 1.02
CA ILE A 86 -0.69 -7.91 0.07
C ILE A 86 -0.04 -9.21 0.52
N ASP A 87 -0.37 -10.29 -0.18
CA ASP A 87 0.15 -11.63 0.10
C ASP A 87 1.45 -11.88 -0.67
N MET A 88 2.09 -13.01 -0.36
CA MET A 88 3.34 -13.44 -0.99
C MET A 88 3.26 -13.51 -2.53
N SER A 89 2.06 -13.73 -3.07
CA SER A 89 1.79 -13.69 -4.51
C SER A 89 2.08 -12.34 -5.17
N TYR A 90 1.96 -11.23 -4.44
CA TYR A 90 2.29 -9.91 -4.97
C TYR A 90 3.79 -9.74 -5.25
N TYR A 91 4.62 -10.44 -4.47
CA TYR A 91 6.07 -10.40 -4.59
C TYR A 91 6.64 -11.54 -5.45
N GLY A 92 5.79 -12.31 -6.14
CA GLY A 92 6.26 -13.31 -7.10
C GLY A 92 6.81 -14.61 -6.50
N TYR A 93 6.88 -14.78 -5.17
CA TYR A 93 7.40 -16.01 -4.54
C TYR A 93 6.59 -17.30 -4.82
N ARG A 94 5.52 -17.25 -5.62
CA ARG A 94 4.78 -18.46 -6.05
C ARG A 94 5.13 -18.90 -7.46
N ASP A 95 5.86 -18.08 -8.22
CA ASP A 95 6.26 -18.40 -9.59
C ASP A 95 7.43 -19.41 -9.60
N ASP A 96 8.27 -19.42 -8.56
CA ASP A 96 9.36 -20.39 -8.44
C ASP A 96 8.88 -21.83 -8.10
N GLU A 97 7.63 -21.99 -7.65
CA GLU A 97 7.09 -23.25 -7.12
C GLU A 97 6.20 -24.02 -8.12
N ASP A 98 5.95 -23.47 -9.31
CA ASP A 98 5.16 -24.15 -10.35
C ASP A 98 5.96 -25.20 -11.15
N GLY A 99 7.28 -25.21 -10.96
CA GLY A 99 8.22 -26.14 -11.60
C GLY A 99 8.31 -25.98 -13.12
N ILE A 100 7.81 -24.87 -13.68
CA ILE A 100 7.94 -24.55 -15.11
C ILE A 100 9.40 -24.22 -15.43
N LEU A 101 10.04 -23.43 -14.57
CA LEU A 101 11.43 -22.99 -14.77
C LEU A 101 12.39 -24.18 -14.91
N GLY A 102 12.34 -25.15 -13.99
CA GLY A 102 13.20 -26.33 -14.04
C GLY A 102 12.96 -27.24 -15.26
N LYS A 103 11.75 -27.26 -15.83
CA LYS A 103 11.48 -28.01 -17.08
C LYS A 103 12.08 -27.34 -18.31
N LEU A 104 12.20 -26.01 -18.29
CA LEU A 104 12.75 -25.23 -19.40
C LEU A 104 14.27 -25.16 -19.33
N GLU A 105 14.83 -24.98 -18.13
CA GLU A 105 16.28 -24.87 -17.92
C GLU A 105 17.00 -26.21 -18.12
N GLY A 106 16.43 -27.33 -17.68
CA GLY A 106 17.04 -28.66 -17.83
C GLY A 106 17.52 -29.01 -19.26
N PRO A 107 16.67 -28.93 -20.31
CA PRO A 107 17.11 -29.19 -21.67
C PRO A 107 18.10 -28.14 -22.18
N ALA A 108 17.89 -26.85 -21.88
CA ALA A 108 18.79 -25.78 -22.30
C ALA A 108 20.20 -25.95 -21.70
N GLU A 109 20.30 -26.27 -20.41
CA GLU A 109 21.56 -26.57 -19.75
C GLU A 109 22.25 -27.82 -20.30
N ALA A 110 21.47 -28.86 -20.63
CA ALA A 110 22.01 -30.07 -21.22
C ALA A 110 22.62 -29.80 -22.61
N GLU A 111 21.95 -28.99 -23.43
CA GLU A 111 22.46 -28.54 -24.73
C GLU A 111 23.73 -27.70 -24.58
N MET A 112 23.75 -26.72 -23.68
CA MET A 112 24.94 -25.91 -23.40
C MET A 112 26.11 -26.78 -22.91
N ARG A 113 25.86 -27.71 -21.99
CA ARG A 113 26.90 -28.66 -21.52
C ARG A 113 27.41 -29.53 -22.66
N ALA A 114 26.52 -30.03 -23.52
CA ALA A 114 26.91 -30.87 -24.66
C ALA A 114 27.76 -30.09 -25.68
N ALA A 115 27.40 -28.83 -25.96
CA ALA A 115 28.17 -27.94 -26.82
C ALA A 115 29.56 -27.66 -26.23
N ALA A 116 29.65 -27.31 -24.95
CA ALA A 116 30.91 -27.08 -24.25
C ALA A 116 31.82 -28.33 -24.24
N VAL A 117 31.24 -29.51 -24.00
CA VAL A 117 31.99 -30.78 -24.05
C VAL A 117 32.49 -31.08 -25.47
N LYS A 118 31.67 -30.83 -26.49
CA LYS A 118 32.06 -31.03 -27.89
C LYS A 118 33.21 -30.12 -28.29
N GLU A 119 33.15 -28.86 -27.88
CA GLU A 119 34.22 -27.90 -28.15
C GLU A 119 35.49 -28.28 -27.40
N TRP A 120 35.38 -28.67 -26.13
CA TRP A 120 36.50 -29.19 -25.36
C TRP A 120 37.15 -30.42 -26.02
N GLN A 121 36.35 -31.36 -26.52
CA GLN A 121 36.84 -32.54 -27.25
C GLN A 121 37.55 -32.15 -28.55
N ARG A 122 37.01 -31.18 -29.31
CA ARG A 122 37.64 -30.65 -30.53
C ARG A 122 39.01 -30.07 -30.20
N MET A 123 39.08 -29.22 -29.19
CA MET A 123 40.32 -28.60 -28.72
C MET A 123 41.32 -29.64 -28.24
N GLU A 124 40.89 -30.70 -27.56
CA GLU A 124 41.78 -31.76 -27.10
C GLU A 124 42.35 -32.58 -28.27
N ILE A 125 41.57 -32.82 -29.33
CA ILE A 125 42.06 -33.48 -30.56
C ILE A 125 43.13 -32.61 -31.23
N ILE A 126 42.88 -31.31 -31.41
CA ILE A 126 43.84 -30.36 -31.99
C ILE A 126 45.12 -30.33 -31.16
N LYS A 127 44.99 -30.28 -29.82
CA LYS A 127 46.11 -30.29 -28.89
C LYS A 127 46.91 -31.59 -28.96
N LEU A 128 46.25 -32.74 -29.10
CA LEU A 128 46.90 -34.04 -29.26
C LEU A 128 47.64 -34.14 -30.61
N GLU A 129 47.03 -33.65 -31.69
CA GLU A 129 47.62 -33.60 -33.02
C GLU A 129 48.86 -32.68 -33.05
N ALA A 130 48.75 -31.48 -32.48
CA ALA A 130 49.87 -30.56 -32.31
C ALA A 130 51.01 -31.18 -31.48
N LYS A 131 50.71 -31.83 -30.36
CA LYS A 131 51.70 -32.58 -29.55
C LYS A 131 52.36 -33.72 -30.33
N ARG A 132 51.63 -34.36 -31.26
CA ARG A 132 52.15 -35.42 -32.12
C ARG A 132 53.09 -34.85 -33.19
N ALA A 133 52.74 -33.73 -33.81
CA ALA A 133 53.57 -33.05 -34.80
C ALA A 133 54.89 -32.52 -34.21
N VAL A 134 54.86 -31.97 -32.99
CA VAL A 134 56.09 -31.57 -32.28
C VAL A 134 57.00 -32.79 -32.02
N LYS A 135 56.43 -33.96 -31.71
CA LYS A 135 57.21 -35.20 -31.55
C LYS A 135 57.79 -35.72 -32.88
N SER A 136 57.19 -35.39 -34.02
CA SER A 136 57.70 -35.78 -35.35
C SER A 136 58.62 -34.75 -36.02
N GLY A 137 58.83 -33.58 -35.40
CA GLY A 137 59.81 -32.58 -35.84
C GLY A 137 59.35 -31.62 -36.95
N GLU A 138 58.08 -31.63 -37.33
CA GLU A 138 57.47 -30.63 -38.23
C GLU A 138 56.72 -29.60 -37.38
N VAL A 139 57.29 -28.40 -37.20
CA VAL A 139 56.63 -27.31 -36.46
C VAL A 139 56.63 -26.05 -37.31
N ALA A 140 55.49 -25.78 -37.95
CA ALA A 140 55.15 -24.46 -38.46
C ALA A 140 53.92 -23.93 -37.68
N ASN A 141 54.14 -22.85 -36.92
CA ASN A 141 53.18 -21.88 -36.39
C ASN A 141 51.85 -22.40 -35.78
N ALA A 142 51.88 -22.75 -34.49
CA ALA A 142 50.68 -22.99 -33.67
C ALA A 142 50.48 -21.95 -32.54
N ALA A 143 51.11 -20.77 -32.65
CA ALA A 143 51.09 -19.76 -31.59
C ALA A 143 49.99 -18.68 -31.72
N ASN A 144 49.27 -18.61 -32.86
CA ASN A 144 48.39 -17.47 -33.16
C ASN A 144 46.92 -17.64 -32.76
N ILE A 145 46.46 -18.83 -32.36
CA ILE A 145 45.01 -19.14 -32.26
C ILE A 145 44.44 -18.93 -30.84
N LEU A 146 45.27 -18.90 -29.80
CA LEU A 146 44.79 -18.86 -28.40
C LEU A 146 44.66 -17.45 -27.80
N PHE A 147 45.07 -16.41 -28.53
CA PHE A 147 45.06 -15.03 -28.01
C PHE A 147 43.93 -14.17 -28.63
N GLU A 148 43.44 -14.53 -29.83
CA GLU A 148 42.41 -13.76 -30.54
C GLU A 148 41.02 -13.89 -29.88
N GLU A 149 40.61 -15.08 -29.40
CA GLU A 149 39.25 -15.28 -28.86
C GLU A 149 38.99 -14.56 -27.52
N GLU A 150 40.00 -14.37 -26.67
CA GLU A 150 39.83 -13.70 -25.36
C GLU A 150 39.84 -12.17 -25.51
N GLU A 151 40.55 -11.64 -26.52
CA GLU A 151 40.59 -10.21 -26.83
C GLU A 151 39.30 -9.76 -27.54
N ASP A 152 38.73 -10.59 -28.42
CA ASP A 152 37.49 -10.30 -29.16
C ASP A 152 36.25 -10.18 -28.25
N VAL A 153 36.13 -11.01 -27.21
CA VAL A 153 35.01 -10.95 -26.25
C VAL A 153 35.10 -9.71 -25.35
N VAL A 154 36.32 -9.30 -24.97
CA VAL A 154 36.55 -8.13 -24.10
C VAL A 154 36.33 -6.80 -24.86
N GLU A 155 36.64 -6.77 -26.16
CA GLU A 155 36.37 -5.61 -27.03
C GLU A 155 34.87 -5.42 -27.31
N GLU A 156 34.10 -6.51 -27.48
CA GLU A 156 32.64 -6.41 -27.65
C GLU A 156 31.94 -5.81 -26.43
N GLU A 157 32.27 -6.26 -25.21
CA GLU A 157 31.67 -5.72 -23.98
C GLU A 157 31.97 -4.23 -23.79
N ARG A 158 33.18 -3.79 -24.19
CA ARG A 158 33.59 -2.40 -24.06
C ARG A 158 32.83 -1.49 -25.02
N LYS A 159 32.61 -1.93 -26.28
CA LYS A 159 31.80 -1.20 -27.26
C LYS A 159 30.33 -1.10 -26.87
N ALA A 160 29.75 -2.19 -26.34
CA ALA A 160 28.36 -2.18 -25.90
C ALA A 160 28.11 -1.15 -24.79
N LYS A 161 29.06 -1.02 -23.85
CA LYS A 161 28.99 -0.06 -22.75
C LYS A 161 29.18 1.40 -23.19
N GLU A 162 29.98 1.61 -24.24
CA GLU A 162 30.12 2.94 -24.86
C GLU A 162 28.86 3.34 -25.61
N GLU A 163 28.21 2.42 -26.33
CA GLU A 163 26.92 2.69 -26.99
C GLU A 163 25.80 2.98 -25.99
N GLU A 164 25.74 2.25 -24.87
CA GLU A 164 24.77 2.49 -23.81
C GLU A 164 24.94 3.89 -23.21
N ASN A 165 26.18 4.27 -22.88
CA ASN A 165 26.49 5.62 -22.40
C ASN A 165 26.16 6.72 -23.43
N GLN A 166 26.41 6.48 -24.72
CA GLN A 166 26.06 7.44 -25.77
C GLN A 166 24.54 7.59 -25.90
N LYS A 167 23.78 6.48 -25.83
CA LYS A 167 22.32 6.50 -25.83
C LYS A 167 21.75 7.21 -24.60
N GLU A 168 22.33 7.00 -23.43
CA GLU A 168 21.95 7.71 -22.21
C GLU A 168 22.23 9.22 -22.29
N GLN A 169 23.39 9.61 -22.81
CA GLN A 169 23.72 11.03 -23.03
C GLN A 169 22.81 11.68 -24.09
N GLU A 170 22.49 10.96 -25.16
CA GLU A 170 21.58 11.44 -26.21
C GLU A 170 20.14 11.57 -25.70
N LEU A 171 19.71 10.67 -24.81
CA LEU A 171 18.41 10.76 -24.13
C LEU A 171 18.36 11.94 -23.16
N ALA A 172 19.43 12.16 -22.38
CA ALA A 172 19.54 13.29 -21.47
C ALA A 172 19.55 14.66 -22.16
N CYS A 173 20.03 14.73 -23.41
CA CYS A 173 20.00 15.95 -24.23
C CYS A 173 18.65 16.24 -24.91
N LYS A 174 17.70 15.29 -24.94
CA LYS A 174 16.39 15.46 -25.60
C LYS A 174 15.29 15.96 -24.66
N ASP A 175 15.49 15.87 -23.35
CA ASP A 175 14.54 16.30 -22.31
C ASP A 175 14.88 17.69 -21.68
N GLY A 176 15.75 18.48 -22.33
CA GLY A 176 16.19 19.81 -21.88
C GLY A 176 15.72 20.97 -22.78
#